data_AF-A0A1H2J034-F1
#
_entry.id   AF-A0A1H2J034-F1
#
_cell.length_a   1.000
_cell.length_b   1.000
_cell.length_c   1.000
_cell.angle_alpha   90.00
_cell.angle_beta   90.00
_cell.angle_gamma   90.00
#
_symmetry.space_group_name_H-M   'P 1'
#
loop_
_entity.id
_entity.type
_entity.pdbx_description
1 polymer ?
#
loop_
_entity_poly.entity_id
_entity_poly.type
_entity_poly.pdbx_seq_one_letter_code
_entity_poly.pdbx_strand_id
1 'polypeptide(L)'
;MHISLTPELEAGIRQKVKSGYYNNASEVVRDALRFWEANEKLVQYIKLETLRNRLAIGADQAEQGRFVDQSVSDIIAEAGND
;
A
#
# COMPACT_ATOMS: atom_id res chain seq x y z
N MET A 1 2.11 16.36 -24.12
CA MET A 1 2.93 15.86 -22.99
C MET A 1 3.31 14.42 -23.30
N HIS A 2 4.59 14.07 -23.22
CA HIS A 2 5.08 12.71 -23.39
C HIS A 2 5.45 12.16 -22.01
N ILE A 3 4.83 11.05 -21.60
CA ILE A 3 5.10 10.40 -20.32
C ILE A 3 5.75 9.06 -20.65
N SER A 4 6.95 8.84 -20.12
CA SER A 4 7.60 7.53 -20.20
C SER A 4 7.03 6.62 -19.12
N LEU A 5 6.63 5.41 -19.52
CA LEU A 5 6.10 4.39 -18.63
C LEU A 5 7.05 3.20 -18.57
N THR A 6 7.01 2.45 -17.48
CA THR A 6 7.68 1.15 -17.44
C THR A 6 6.93 0.17 -18.35
N PRO A 7 7.60 -0.89 -18.84
CA PRO A 7 6.96 -1.89 -19.69
C PRO A 7 5.70 -2.51 -19.07
N GLU A 8 5.68 -2.68 -17.75
CA GLU A 8 4.56 -3.26 -17.00
C GLU A 8 3.34 -2.32 -17.01
N LEU A 9 3.57 -1.03 -16.80
CA LEU A 9 2.50 -0.02 -16.84
C LEU A 9 1.94 0.12 -18.26
N GLU A 10 2.79 0.10 -19.27
CA GLU A 10 2.36 0.13 -20.66
C GLU A 10 1.52 -1.10 -21.02
N ALA A 11 1.95 -2.30 -20.59
CA ALA A 11 1.18 -3.53 -20.78
C ALA A 11 -0.20 -3.45 -20.12
N GLY A 12 -0.27 -2.92 -18.88
CA GLY A 12 -1.53 -2.71 -18.17
C GLY A 12 -2.48 -1.76 -18.92
N ILE A 13 -1.97 -0.63 -19.42
CA ILE A 13 -2.77 0.31 -20.21
C ILE A 13 -3.26 -0.33 -21.51
N ARG A 14 -2.38 -1.04 -22.23
CA ARG A 14 -2.73 -1.75 -23.47
C ARG A 14 -3.83 -2.78 -23.22
N GLN A 15 -3.77 -3.51 -22.11
CA GLN A 15 -4.81 -4.47 -21.73
C GLN A 15 -6.15 -3.78 -21.46
N LYS A 16 -6.15 -2.63 -20.76
CA LYS A 16 -7.37 -1.84 -20.50
C LYS A 16 -7.99 -1.30 -21.80
N VAL A 17 -7.20 -0.80 -22.74
CA VAL A 17 -7.73 -0.39 -24.05
C VAL A 17 -8.28 -1.59 -24.83
N LYS A 18 -7.54 -2.71 -24.87
CA LYS A 18 -7.96 -3.94 -25.57
C LYS A 18 -9.28 -4.51 -25.03
N SER A 19 -9.61 -4.25 -23.76
CA SER A 19 -10.88 -4.69 -23.17
C SER A 19 -12.12 -4.00 -23.76
N GLY A 20 -11.95 -2.89 -24.50
CA GLY A 20 -13.05 -2.14 -25.11
C GLY A 20 -13.71 -1.10 -24.19
N TYR A 21 -13.36 -1.06 -22.89
CA TYR A 21 -13.86 -0.04 -21.96
C TYR A 21 -13.27 1.36 -22.18
N TYR A 22 -12.15 1.45 -22.89
CA TYR A 22 -11.42 2.70 -23.14
C TYR A 22 -11.02 2.79 -24.62
N ASN A 23 -11.18 3.98 -25.21
CA ASN A 23 -10.84 4.20 -26.62
C ASN A 23 -9.35 4.38 -26.85
N ASN A 24 -8.63 4.89 -25.85
CA ASN A 24 -7.20 5.22 -25.96
C ASN A 24 -6.50 5.24 -24.59
N ALA A 25 -5.17 5.23 -24.63
CA ALA A 25 -4.32 5.28 -23.43
C ALA A 25 -4.56 6.54 -22.58
N SER A 26 -4.80 7.69 -23.20
CA SER A 26 -5.02 8.95 -22.47
C SER A 26 -6.29 8.92 -21.62
N GLU A 27 -7.32 8.18 -22.02
CA GLU A 27 -8.51 7.94 -21.18
C GLU A 27 -8.19 7.10 -19.96
N VAL A 28 -7.45 5.99 -20.15
CA VAL A 28 -7.01 5.13 -19.02
C VAL A 28 -6.22 5.93 -18.00
N VAL A 29 -5.26 6.76 -18.47
CA VAL A 29 -4.44 7.59 -17.59
C VAL A 29 -5.27 8.65 -16.86
N ARG A 30 -6.18 9.34 -17.56
CA ARG A 30 -7.05 10.35 -16.91
C ARG A 30 -7.95 9.73 -15.85
N ASP A 31 -8.55 8.58 -16.12
CA ASP A 31 -9.39 7.91 -15.13
C ASP A 31 -8.58 7.37 -13.95
N ALA A 32 -7.37 6.85 -14.18
CA ALA A 32 -6.48 6.45 -13.10
C ALA A 32 -6.10 7.63 -12.19
N LEU A 33 -5.82 8.81 -12.77
CA LEU A 33 -5.51 10.03 -12.02
C LEU A 33 -6.71 10.53 -11.22
N ARG A 34 -7.91 10.55 -11.83
CA ARG A 34 -9.16 10.91 -11.11
C ARG A 34 -9.44 9.95 -9.96
N PHE A 35 -9.24 8.65 -10.21
CA PHE A 35 -9.40 7.63 -9.18
C PHE A 35 -8.42 7.87 -8.04
N TRP A 36 -7.15 8.13 -8.33
CA TRP A 36 -6.16 8.47 -7.31
C TRP A 36 -6.65 9.66 -6.48
N GLU A 37 -6.93 10.80 -7.11
CA GLU A 37 -7.32 12.02 -6.41
C GLU A 37 -8.56 11.83 -5.52
N ALA A 38 -9.55 11.09 -6.01
CA ALA A 38 -10.77 10.79 -5.26
C ALA A 38 -10.54 9.84 -4.07
N ASN A 39 -9.57 8.94 -4.16
CA ASN A 39 -9.39 7.84 -3.19
C ASN A 39 -8.16 7.99 -2.29
N GLU A 40 -7.26 8.95 -2.55
CA GLU A 40 -6.01 9.09 -1.79
C GLU A 40 -6.25 9.18 -0.29
N LYS A 41 -7.17 10.06 0.13
CA LYS A 41 -7.52 10.24 1.55
C LYS A 41 -8.12 8.98 2.16
N LEU A 42 -8.95 8.27 1.41
CA LEU A 42 -9.56 7.02 1.86
C LEU A 42 -8.49 5.94 2.07
N VAL A 43 -7.56 5.79 1.12
CA VAL A 43 -6.45 4.84 1.23
C VAL A 43 -5.58 5.16 2.44
N GLN A 44 -5.25 6.43 2.67
CA GLN A 44 -4.47 6.85 3.85
C GLN A 44 -5.22 6.57 5.15
N TYR A 45 -6.51 6.86 5.20
CA TYR A 45 -7.35 6.53 6.35
C TYR A 45 -7.33 5.03 6.65
N ILE A 46 -7.57 4.18 5.65
CA ILE A 46 -7.57 2.71 5.83
C ILE A 46 -6.21 2.21 6.34
N LYS A 47 -5.10 2.71 5.79
CA LYS A 47 -3.74 2.36 6.25
C LYS A 47 -3.54 2.73 7.72
N LEU A 48 -3.95 3.94 8.10
CA LEU A 48 -3.79 4.44 9.47
C LEU A 48 -4.67 3.67 10.45
N GLU A 49 -5.93 3.41 10.13
CA GLU A 49 -6.82 2.62 10.99
C GLU A 49 -6.34 1.18 11.14
N THR A 50 -5.83 0.58 10.05
CA THR A 50 -5.22 -0.75 10.12
C THR A 50 -4.02 -0.77 11.06
N LEU A 51 -3.16 0.24 10.98
CA LEU A 51 -2.01 0.37 11.87
C LEU A 51 -2.44 0.57 13.33
N ARG A 52 -3.40 1.47 13.58
CA ARG A 52 -3.96 1.71 14.92
C ARG A 52 -4.51 0.43 15.53
N ASN A 53 -5.31 -0.32 14.79
CA ASN A 53 -5.89 -1.58 15.24
C ASN A 53 -4.82 -2.62 15.58
N ARG A 54 -3.76 -2.72 14.76
CA ARG A 54 -2.65 -3.64 15.02
C ARG A 54 -1.84 -3.23 16.25
N LEU A 55 -1.61 -1.93 16.45
CA LEU A 55 -0.86 -1.40 17.58
C LEU A 55 -1.66 -1.39 18.88
N ALA A 56 -3.00 -1.38 18.82
CA ALA A 56 -3.86 -1.32 20.00
C ALA A 56 -3.57 -2.44 21.02
N ILE A 57 -3.28 -3.65 20.52
CA ILE A 57 -2.92 -4.80 21.38
C ILE A 57 -1.64 -4.52 22.15
N GLY A 58 -0.59 -4.06 21.47
CA GLY A 58 0.69 -3.73 22.10
C GLY A 58 0.59 -2.53 23.04
N ALA A 59 -0.23 -1.54 22.69
CA ALA A 59 -0.49 -0.37 23.54
C ALA A 59 -1.19 -0.78 24.85
N ASP A 60 -2.21 -1.63 24.79
CA ASP A 60 -2.90 -2.17 25.97
C ASP A 60 -1.95 -3.01 26.86
N GLN A 61 -1.10 -3.83 26.24
CA GLN A 61 -0.06 -4.56 26.96
C GLN A 61 0.91 -3.61 27.68
N ALA A 62 1.39 -2.57 26.99
CA ALA A 62 2.31 -1.60 27.54
C ALA A 62 1.69 -0.79 28.69
N GLU A 63 0.43 -0.36 28.57
CA GLU A 63 -0.30 0.35 29.64
C GLU A 63 -0.44 -0.52 30.90
N GLN A 64 -0.56 -1.84 30.72
CA GLN A 64 -0.61 -2.82 31.80
C GLN A 64 0.79 -3.29 32.24
N GLY A 65 1.87 -2.65 31.76
CA GLY A 65 3.25 -2.96 32.13
C GLY A 65 3.76 -4.31 31.59
N ARG A 66 3.07 -4.93 30.63
CA ARG A 66 3.48 -6.18 30.01
C ARG A 66 4.45 -5.91 28.86
N PHE A 67 5.72 -6.22 29.10
CA PHE A 67 6.78 -6.18 28.09
C PHE A 67 7.51 -7.53 28.05
N VAL A 68 8.25 -7.76 26.97
CA VAL A 68 9.22 -8.86 26.88
C VAL A 68 10.60 -8.35 27.24
N ASP A 69 11.41 -9.18 27.88
CA ASP A 69 12.79 -8.83 28.26
C ASP A 69 13.76 -8.94 27.08
N GLN A 70 13.33 -9.53 25.96
CA GLN A 70 14.13 -9.65 24.74
C GLN A 70 14.36 -8.28 24.11
N SER A 71 15.61 -7.99 23.76
CA SER A 71 15.93 -6.82 22.95
C SER A 71 15.57 -7.04 21.48
N VAL A 72 15.45 -5.96 20.73
CA VAL A 72 15.25 -6.02 19.27
C VAL A 72 16.39 -6.79 18.59
N SER A 73 17.62 -6.66 19.09
CA SER A 73 18.79 -7.38 18.57
C SER A 73 18.66 -8.90 18.76
N ASP A 74 18.10 -9.34 19.88
CA ASP A 74 17.89 -10.78 20.17
C ASP A 74 16.84 -11.36 19.21
N ILE A 75 15.76 -10.62 18.96
CA ILE A 75 14.69 -11.02 18.04
C ILE A 75 15.22 -11.14 16.59
N ILE A 76 16.07 -10.20 16.16
CA ILE A 76 16.66 -10.22 14.81
C ILE A 76 17.62 -11.42 14.65
N ALA A 77 18.41 -11.72 15.68
CA ALA A 77 19.32 -12.86 15.67
C ALA A 77 18.59 -14.21 15.60
N GLU A 78 17.43 -14.32 16.26
CA GLU A 78 16.57 -15.50 16.21
C GLU A 78 15.95 -15.69 14.81
N ALA A 79 15.40 -14.63 14.22
CA ALA A 79 14.73 -14.69 12.91
C ALA A 79 15.68 -14.94 11.71
N GLY A 80 16.99 -14.72 11.88
CA GLY A 80 18.01 -14.96 10.85
C GLY A 80 18.63 -16.35 10.86
N ASN A 81 18.27 -17.20 11.83
CA ASN A 81 18.80 -18.56 12.00
C ASN A 81 17.84 -19.66 11.47
N ASP A 82 16.70 -19.29 10.88
CA ASP A 82 15.78 -20.15 10.12
C ASP A 82 16.03 -20.05 8.60
#